data_AF-A0A962EKN6-F1
#
_entry.id   AF-A0A962EKN6-F1
#
_cell.length_a   1.000
_cell.length_b   1.000
_cell.length_c   1.000
_cell.angle_alpha   90.00
_cell.angle_beta   90.00
_cell.angle_gamma   90.00
#
_symmetry.space_group_name_H-M   'P 1'
#
loop_
_entity.id
_entity.type
_entity.pdbx_description
1 polymer ?
#
loop_
_entity_poly.entity_id
_entity_poly.type
_entity_poly.pdbx_seq_one_letter_code
_entity_poly.pdbx_strand_id
1 'polypeptide(L)'
;PFLDRLMGKSIHKAALNKADLVAQADFDWLKPGGREEYLRAQLSCDGKHNRVSIFPHQGSGVLSSVVWANALVKIPVGHTVRKGDLVEVFYLYQ
;
A
#
# COMPACT_ATOMS: atom_id res chain seq x y z
N PRO A 1 -0.53 -15.42 -0.70
CA PRO A 1 -0.72 -15.97 -2.07
C PRO A 1 -0.32 -17.45 -2.22
N PHE A 2 0.88 -17.86 -1.80
CA PHE A 2 1.32 -19.25 -1.93
C PHE A 2 0.59 -20.21 -0.96
N LEU A 3 0.49 -19.82 0.32
CA LEU A 3 -0.22 -20.62 1.34
C LEU A 3 -1.72 -20.74 1.07
N ASP A 4 -2.36 -19.69 0.54
CA ASP A 4 -3.78 -19.73 0.17
C ASP A 4 -4.08 -20.80 -0.88
N ARG A 5 -3.19 -20.95 -1.86
CA ARG A 5 -3.28 -21.99 -2.89
C ARG A 5 -3.15 -23.39 -2.29
N LEU A 6 -2.25 -23.59 -1.32
CA LEU A 6 -2.09 -24.86 -0.62
C LEU A 6 -3.29 -25.20 0.29
N MET A 7 -3.98 -24.18 0.82
CA MET A 7 -5.18 -24.35 1.65
C MET A 7 -6.47 -24.57 0.84
N GLY A 8 -6.38 -24.80 -0.48
CA GLY A 8 -7.56 -25.04 -1.33
C GLY A 8 -8.48 -23.82 -1.49
N LYS A 9 -8.07 -22.64 -1.00
CA LYS A 9 -8.76 -21.39 -1.32
C LYS A 9 -8.44 -21.12 -2.79
N SER A 10 -9.46 -21.19 -3.65
CA SER A 10 -9.32 -20.77 -5.04
C SER A 10 -8.61 -19.42 -5.05
N ILE A 11 -7.46 -19.38 -5.72
CA ILE A 11 -6.63 -18.18 -5.91
C ILE A 11 -7.49 -17.00 -6.39
N HIS A 12 -8.59 -17.28 -7.08
CA HIS A 12 -9.60 -16.31 -7.50
C HIS A 12 -10.40 -15.66 -6.36
N LYS A 13 -10.41 -16.17 -5.13
CA LYS A 13 -11.14 -15.55 -3.99
C LYS A 13 -10.21 -14.83 -3.01
N ALA A 14 -8.98 -15.31 -2.85
CA ALA A 14 -7.95 -14.64 -2.04
C ALA A 14 -7.31 -13.43 -2.75
N ALA A 15 -7.21 -13.47 -4.09
CA ALA A 15 -6.78 -12.33 -4.88
C ALA A 15 -7.91 -11.30 -5.11
N LEU A 16 -9.18 -11.73 -5.20
CA LEU A 16 -10.32 -10.80 -5.44
C LEU A 16 -10.85 -10.09 -4.18
N ASN A 17 -10.56 -10.57 -2.97
CA ASN A 17 -10.99 -9.90 -1.74
C ASN A 17 -9.98 -8.87 -1.21
N LYS A 18 -8.83 -8.74 -1.87
CA LYS A 18 -7.89 -7.64 -1.63
C LYS A 18 -8.40 -6.46 -2.45
N ALA A 19 -9.48 -5.83 -2.01
CA ALA A 19 -10.03 -4.67 -2.69
C ALA A 19 -8.90 -3.65 -2.86
N ASP A 20 -8.51 -3.40 -4.11
CA ASP A 20 -7.59 -2.34 -4.50
C ASP A 20 -8.27 -1.02 -4.11
N LEU A 21 -8.03 -0.62 -2.86
CA LEU A 21 -8.62 0.56 -2.28
C LEU A 21 -7.85 1.75 -2.84
N VAL A 22 -8.59 2.70 -3.41
CA VAL A 22 -8.01 3.95 -3.86
C VAL A 22 -8.06 4.95 -2.73
N ALA A 23 -6.93 5.60 -2.43
CA ALA A 23 -6.83 6.63 -1.42
C ALA A 23 -6.06 7.85 -1.95
N GLN A 24 -6.35 9.02 -1.38
CA GLN A 24 -5.60 10.24 -1.67
C GLN A 24 -4.26 10.21 -0.91
N ALA A 25 -3.17 10.40 -1.63
CA ALA A 25 -1.84 10.51 -1.06
C ALA A 25 -1.72 11.78 -0.20
N ASP A 26 -1.31 11.62 1.05
CA ASP A 26 -0.95 12.73 1.94
C ASP A 26 0.58 12.95 2.00
N PHE A 27 1.28 12.47 0.98
CA PHE A 27 2.74 12.47 0.87
C PHE A 27 3.20 12.77 -0.55
N ASP A 28 4.48 13.10 -0.69
CA ASP A 28 5.14 13.25 -1.99
C ASP A 28 6.15 12.12 -2.23
N TRP A 29 6.12 11.56 -3.45
CA TRP A 29 7.08 10.62 -3.99
C TRP A 29 7.59 11.13 -5.33
N LEU A 30 8.58 12.02 -5.28
CA LEU A 30 9.00 12.81 -6.44
C LEU A 30 10.10 12.15 -7.29
N LYS A 31 10.66 11.04 -6.81
CA LYS A 31 11.75 10.34 -7.49
C LYS A 31 11.24 9.02 -8.06
N PRO A 32 11.17 8.87 -9.40
CA PRO A 32 10.75 7.61 -10.00
C PRO A 32 11.78 6.51 -9.68
N GLY A 33 11.28 5.35 -9.22
CA GLY A 33 12.09 4.18 -8.93
C GLY A 33 12.30 3.30 -10.17
N GLY A 34 13.42 2.57 -10.20
CA GLY A 34 13.71 1.55 -11.22
C GLY A 34 13.02 0.20 -11.01
N ARG A 35 12.16 0.10 -9.98
CA ARG A 35 11.39 -1.08 -9.61
C ARG A 35 10.04 -0.67 -9.06
N GLU A 36 9.11 -1.61 -9.03
CA GLU A 36 7.84 -1.43 -8.34
C GLU A 36 8.10 -1.33 -6.82
N GLU A 37 7.55 -0.30 -6.19
CA GLU A 37 7.75 -0.05 -4.76
C GLU A 37 6.45 -0.27 -3.98
N TYR A 38 6.58 -0.90 -2.82
CA TYR A 38 5.49 -1.14 -1.88
C TYR A 38 5.82 -0.38 -0.59
N LEU A 39 5.29 0.83 -0.48
CA LEU A 39 5.58 1.72 0.63
C LEU A 39 4.71 1.35 1.84
N ARG A 40 5.34 1.27 3.02
CA ARG A 40 4.62 1.12 4.29
C ARG A 40 3.81 2.37 4.57
N ALA A 41 2.50 2.19 4.73
CA ALA A 41 1.57 3.29 4.81
C ALA A 41 0.50 3.08 5.89
N GLN A 42 -0.08 4.20 6.32
CA GLN A 42 -1.24 4.23 7.18
C GLN A 42 -2.42 4.81 6.40
N LEU A 43 -3.42 3.97 6.17
CA LEU A 43 -4.71 4.36 5.65
C LEU A 43 -5.56 4.91 6.80
N SER A 44 -6.09 6.12 6.61
CA SER A 44 -7.00 6.79 7.54
C SER A 44 -8.27 7.21 6.81
N CYS A 45 -9.42 7.06 7.47
CA CYS A 45 -10.72 7.48 6.94
C CYS A 45 -11.10 8.83 7.55
N ASP A 46 -11.09 9.90 6.77
CA ASP A 46 -11.41 11.28 7.22
C ASP A 46 -12.92 11.60 7.06
N GLY A 47 -13.77 10.57 7.14
CA GLY A 47 -15.23 10.66 6.97
C GLY A 47 -15.75 10.89 5.54
N LYS A 48 -14.99 11.55 4.66
CA LYS A 48 -15.37 11.80 3.24
C LYS A 48 -14.50 11.07 2.23
N HIS A 49 -13.20 10.97 2.48
CA HIS A 49 -12.24 10.31 1.60
C HIS A 49 -11.26 9.47 2.41
N ASN A 50 -10.76 8.40 1.79
CA ASN A 50 -9.63 7.65 2.30
C ASN A 50 -8.36 8.45 2.02
N ARG A 51 -7.56 8.72 3.06
CA ARG A 51 -6.23 9.31 2.93
C ARG A 51 -5.18 8.30 3.32
N VAL A 52 -4.02 8.39 2.68
CA VAL A 52 -2.90 7.51 2.97
C VAL A 52 -1.62 8.30 3.18
N SER A 53 -0.97 8.06 4.32
CA SER A 53 0.31 8.65 4.67
C SER A 53 1.39 7.57 4.68
N ILE A 54 2.60 7.86 4.22
CA ILE A 54 3.71 6.90 4.26
C ILE A 54 4.59 7.13 5.48
N PHE A 55 5.25 6.06 5.93
CA PHE A 55 6.28 6.20 6.95
C PHE A 55 7.50 6.96 6.37
N PRO A 56 8.08 7.96 7.06
CA PRO A 56 9.17 8.78 6.51
C PRO A 56 10.42 7.99 6.09
N HIS A 57 10.71 6.86 6.74
CA HIS A 57 11.88 6.03 6.47
C HIS A 57 11.48 4.65 5.94
N GLN A 58 11.53 4.48 4.62
CA GLN A 58 11.12 3.23 3.94
C GLN A 58 12.23 2.16 3.85
N GLY A 59 13.34 2.35 4.57
CA GLY A 59 14.42 1.36 4.64
C GLY A 59 13.93 0.02 5.19
N SER A 60 14.36 -1.10 4.60
CA SER A 60 13.93 -2.45 5.01
C SER A 60 14.36 -2.83 6.43
N GLY A 61 15.38 -2.17 6.99
CA GLY A 61 15.86 -2.40 8.36
C GLY A 61 15.05 -1.72 9.47
N VAL A 62 14.02 -0.93 9.13
CA VAL A 62 13.22 -0.19 10.11
C VAL A 62 12.00 -1.02 10.50
N LEU A 63 12.17 -1.95 11.45
CA LEU A 63 11.09 -2.85 11.90
C LEU A 63 9.89 -2.11 12.51
N SER A 64 10.10 -0.91 13.08
CA SER A 64 9.01 -0.06 13.59
C SER A 64 8.02 0.36 12.51
N SER A 65 8.44 0.43 11.25
CA SER A 65 7.54 0.73 10.12
C SER A 65 6.48 -0.33 9.88
N VAL A 66 6.75 -1.59 10.28
CA VAL A 66 5.82 -2.72 10.10
C VAL A 66 4.68 -2.67 11.11
N VAL A 67 4.98 -2.30 12.36
CA VAL A 67 3.95 -2.14 13.41
C VAL A 67 3.10 -0.89 13.17
N TRP A 68 3.69 0.15 12.59
CA TRP A 68 2.99 1.40 12.30
C TRP A 68 2.04 1.31 11.10
N ALA A 69 2.41 0.53 10.08
CA ALA A 69 1.65 0.42 8.85
C ALA A 69 0.44 -0.50 9.00
N ASN A 70 -0.74 -0.02 8.58
CA ASN A 70 -1.92 -0.85 8.39
C ASN A 70 -2.18 -1.15 6.90
N ALA A 71 -1.37 -0.58 6.00
CA ALA A 71 -1.52 -0.70 4.57
C ALA A 71 -0.18 -0.59 3.81
N LEU A 72 -0.19 -0.95 2.53
CA LEU A 72 0.89 -0.71 1.57
C LEU A 72 0.39 0.13 0.41
N VAL A 73 1.16 1.15 0.00
CA VAL A 73 0.94 1.87 -1.25
C VAL A 73 1.79 1.27 -2.34
N LYS A 74 1.20 0.99 -3.50
CA LYS A 74 1.92 0.54 -4.70
C LYS A 74 2.34 1.73 -5.55
N ILE A 75 3.61 1.80 -5.90
CA ILE A 75 4.13 2.76 -6.87
C ILE A 75 4.73 1.99 -8.04
N PRO A 76 4.12 2.07 -9.24
CA PRO A 76 4.67 1.42 -10.42
C PRO A 76 6.05 1.99 -10.81
N VAL A 77 6.82 1.22 -11.58
CA VAL A 77 8.12 1.64 -12.11
C VAL A 77 7.97 2.98 -12.85
N GLY A 78 8.91 3.90 -12.63
CA GLY A 78 8.92 5.18 -13.33
C GLY A 78 7.86 6.19 -12.87
N HIS A 79 7.03 5.86 -11.88
CA HIS A 79 5.96 6.76 -11.43
C HIS A 79 6.39 7.63 -10.25
N THR A 80 5.80 8.82 -10.21
CA THR A 80 5.88 9.76 -9.10
C THR A 80 4.48 10.01 -8.57
N VAL A 81 4.38 10.32 -7.28
CA VAL A 81 3.13 10.65 -6.60
C VAL A 81 3.28 12.03 -5.98
N ARG A 82 2.27 12.87 -6.12
CA ARG A 82 2.16 14.15 -5.39
C ARG A 82 1.04 14.04 -4.37
N LYS A 83 1.14 14.88 -3.34
CA LYS A 83 0.06 15.04 -2.38
C LYS A 83 -1.26 15.37 -3.10
N GLY A 84 -2.32 14.61 -2.81
CA GLY A 84 -3.64 14.70 -3.42
C GLY A 84 -3.88 13.69 -4.54
N ASP A 85 -2.83 13.07 -5.10
CA ASP A 85 -2.98 12.06 -6.14
C ASP A 85 -3.68 10.80 -5.59
N LEU A 86 -4.42 10.12 -6.47
CA LEU A 86 -5.05 8.85 -6.15
C LEU A 86 -4.04 7.72 -6.32
N VAL A 87 -3.87 6.90 -5.28
CA VAL A 87 -2.94 5.77 -5.27
C VAL A 87 -3.64 4.48 -4.88
N GLU A 88 -3.11 3.36 -5.39
CA GLU A 88 -3.56 2.01 -5.08
C GLU A 88 -3.00 1.57 -3.71
N VAL A 89 -3.90 1.14 -2.83
CA VAL A 89 -3.58 0.75 -1.45
C VAL A 89 -4.02 -0.68 -1.17
N PHE A 90 -3.13 -1.43 -0.54
CA PHE A 90 -3.36 -2.77 -0.05
C PHE A 90 -3.47 -2.78 1.47
N TYR A 91 -4.59 -3.20 2.02
CA TYR A 91 -4.74 -3.35 3.47
C TYR A 91 -3.94 -4.55 4.00
N LEU A 92 -3.28 -4.41 5.15
CA LEU A 92 -2.38 -5.44 5.71
C LEU A 92 -3.04 -6.37 6.74
N TYR A 93 -4.16 -5.97 7.36
CA TYR A 93 -4.81 -6.76 8.41
C TYR A 93 -6.24 -7.18 8.02
N GLN A 94 -6.46 -8.49 7.90
CA GLN A 94 -7.76 -9.17 8.02
C GLN A 94 -7.59 -10.44 8.84
#